data_AF-A0A2V9KAH4-F1
#
_entry.id   AF-A0A2V9KAH4-F1
#
_cell.length_a   1.000
_cell.length_b   1.000
_cell.length_c   1.000
_cell.angle_alpha   90.00
_cell.angle_beta   90.00
_cell.angle_gamma   90.00
#
_symmetry.space_group_name_H-M   'P 1'
#
loop_
_entity.id
_entity.type
_entity.pdbx_description
1 polymer ?
#
loop_
_entity_poly.entity_id
_entity_poly.type
_entity_poly.pdbx_seq_one_letter_code
_entity_poly.pdbx_strand_id
1 'polypeptide(L)'
;MTSLGPNESARNVSWSPDGRLAAFESFNDAGHSPMTTTHVWVVEADSAGIREVRLPPPNERFSTYLDRWVDKDTLRIRTTLLERPEDVFFLYRHRAGEIQGPVG
;
A
#
# COMPACT_ATOMS: atom_id res chain seq x y z
N MET A 1 7.11 1.41 -18.07
CA MET A 1 6.26 0.34 -17.52
C MET A 1 7.07 -0.37 -16.46
N THR A 2 6.78 -0.12 -15.18
CA THR A 2 7.41 -0.86 -14.08
C THR A 2 6.59 -2.13 -13.87
N SER A 3 7.22 -3.30 -13.99
CA SER A 3 6.61 -4.59 -13.64
C SER A 3 6.97 -4.94 -12.21
N LEU A 4 6.11 -5.71 -11.55
CA LEU A 4 6.46 -6.42 -10.32
C LEU A 4 7.66 -7.36 -10.60
N GLY A 5 8.46 -7.64 -9.57
CA GLY A 5 9.61 -8.54 -9.69
C GLY A 5 9.21 -9.97 -10.07
N PRO A 6 10.15 -10.83 -10.52
CA PRO A 6 9.86 -12.19 -11.00
C PRO A 6 9.27 -13.15 -9.95
N ASN A 7 9.23 -12.78 -8.67
CA ASN A 7 8.68 -13.58 -7.56
C ASN A 7 7.64 -12.79 -6.77
N GLU A 8 6.92 -11.90 -7.42
CA GLU A 8 6.03 -10.97 -6.76
C GLU A 8 4.58 -11.27 -7.12
N SER A 9 3.80 -11.58 -6.09
CA SER A 9 2.37 -11.90 -6.18
C SER A 9 1.54 -10.72 -5.68
N ALA A 10 0.35 -10.54 -6.26
CA ALA A 10 -0.59 -9.47 -5.88
C ALA A 10 -1.92 -10.03 -5.37
N ARG A 11 -2.53 -9.37 -4.37
CA ARG A 11 -3.83 -9.71 -3.79
C ARG A 11 -4.59 -8.48 -3.27
N ASN A 12 -5.80 -8.69 -2.75
CA ASN A 12 -6.59 -7.68 -2.04
C ASN A 12 -6.77 -6.36 -2.82
N VAL A 13 -7.23 -6.44 -4.08
CA VAL A 13 -7.49 -5.25 -4.88
C VAL A 13 -8.72 -4.46 -4.37
N SER A 14 -8.61 -3.14 -4.33
CA SER A 14 -9.70 -2.21 -3.97
C SER A 14 -9.67 -0.97 -4.84
N TRP A 15 -10.82 -0.58 -5.39
CA TRP A 15 -10.95 0.60 -6.24
C TRP A 15 -11.34 1.85 -5.44
N SER A 16 -10.80 3.00 -5.85
CA SER A 16 -11.29 4.29 -5.35
C SER A 16 -12.77 4.46 -5.70
N PRO A 17 -13.54 5.22 -4.91
CA PRO A 17 -14.96 5.45 -5.17
C PRO A 17 -15.29 6.01 -6.56
N ASP A 18 -14.35 6.73 -7.19
CA ASP A 18 -14.52 7.29 -8.54
C ASP A 18 -14.00 6.36 -9.66
N GLY A 19 -13.50 5.17 -9.32
CA GLY A 19 -12.99 4.16 -10.26
C GLY A 19 -11.70 4.55 -10.97
N ARG A 20 -11.04 5.63 -10.55
CA ARG A 20 -9.82 6.14 -11.21
C ARG A 20 -8.54 5.54 -10.65
N LEU A 21 -8.58 5.03 -9.43
CA LEU A 21 -7.43 4.43 -8.76
C LEU A 21 -7.77 2.99 -8.34
N ALA A 22 -6.82 2.09 -8.46
CA ALA A 22 -6.87 0.76 -7.85
C ALA A 22 -5.69 0.63 -6.90
N ALA A 23 -5.94 0.13 -5.70
CA ALA A 23 -4.93 -0.24 -4.74
C ALA A 23 -4.90 -1.75 -4.55
N PHE A 24 -3.73 -2.35 -4.32
CA PHE A 24 -3.59 -3.77 -4.05
C PHE A 24 -2.39 -4.04 -3.16
N GLU A 25 -2.38 -5.19 -2.49
CA GLU A 25 -1.22 -5.69 -1.76
C GLU A 25 -0.33 -6.48 -2.71
N SER A 26 0.97 -6.21 -2.70
CA SER A 26 1.99 -6.99 -3.40
C SER A 26 2.94 -7.60 -2.40
N PHE A 27 3.40 -8.81 -2.67
CA PHE A 27 4.38 -9.46 -1.83
C PHE A 27 5.35 -10.38 -2.56
N ASN A 28 6.58 -10.44 -2.05
CA ASN A 28 7.62 -11.32 -2.59
C ASN A 28 7.47 -12.74 -2.02
N ASP A 29 7.13 -13.70 -2.86
CA ASP A 29 6.94 -15.12 -2.52
C ASP A 29 8.23 -15.80 -2.02
N ALA A 30 9.40 -15.26 -2.37
CA ALA A 30 10.70 -15.74 -1.91
C ALA A 30 11.19 -15.07 -0.61
N GLY A 31 10.44 -14.13 -0.05
CA GLY A 31 10.86 -13.37 1.14
C GLY A 31 10.71 -14.17 2.44
N HIS A 32 11.75 -14.15 3.28
CA HIS A 32 11.80 -14.91 4.53
C HIS A 32 11.12 -14.20 5.73
N SER A 33 10.77 -12.91 5.62
CA SER A 33 10.26 -12.10 6.74
C SER A 33 8.91 -11.45 6.45
N PRO A 34 7.88 -11.73 7.25
CA PRO A 34 6.60 -11.02 7.19
C PRO A 34 6.71 -9.52 7.43
N MET A 35 7.86 -8.99 7.87
CA MET A 35 8.08 -7.55 8.09
C MET A 35 8.50 -6.81 6.82
N THR A 36 8.90 -7.51 5.75
CA THR A 36 9.41 -6.88 4.52
C THR A 36 8.77 -7.45 3.26
N THR A 37 7.73 -8.26 3.40
CA THR A 37 7.16 -8.97 2.26
C THR A 37 5.95 -8.28 1.70
N THR A 38 5.08 -7.64 2.49
CA THR A 38 3.80 -7.12 1.97
C THR A 38 3.80 -5.59 1.90
N HIS A 39 3.52 -5.05 0.73
CA HIS A 39 3.43 -3.60 0.48
C HIS A 39 2.15 -3.24 -0.26
N VAL A 40 1.59 -2.06 0.02
CA VAL A 40 0.44 -1.51 -0.71
C VAL A 40 0.90 -0.72 -1.93
N TRP A 41 0.29 -0.99 -3.08
CA TRP A 41 0.52 -0.33 -4.35
C TRP A 41 -0.74 0.40 -4.81
N VAL A 42 -0.58 1.51 -5.53
CA VAL A 42 -1.69 2.29 -6.12
C VAL A 42 -1.40 2.55 -7.59
N VAL A 43 -2.39 2.33 -8.44
CA VAL A 43 -2.29 2.48 -9.91
C VAL A 43 -3.48 3.27 -10.45
N GLU A 44 -3.25 4.02 -11.53
CA GLU A 44 -4.30 4.76 -12.22
C GLU A 44 -4.97 3.89 -13.29
N ALA A 45 -6.29 4.00 -13.41
CA ALA A 45 -7.12 3.21 -14.33
C ALA A 45 -6.83 3.51 -15.82
N ASP A 46 -6.24 4.67 -16.13
CA ASP A 46 -5.87 5.12 -17.47
C ASP A 46 -4.47 4.67 -17.92
N SER A 47 -3.97 3.57 -17.33
CA SER A 47 -3.02 2.63 -17.94
C SER A 47 -1.53 3.05 -18.07
N ALA A 48 -1.04 4.04 -17.33
CA ALA A 48 0.38 4.42 -17.40
C ALA A 48 1.36 3.46 -16.67
N GLY A 49 0.85 2.55 -15.83
CA GLY A 49 1.63 1.48 -15.19
C GLY A 49 1.57 1.47 -13.68
N ILE A 50 2.32 0.53 -13.08
CA ILE A 50 2.38 0.35 -11.64
C ILE A 50 3.33 1.39 -11.06
N ARG A 51 2.83 2.35 -10.26
CA ARG A 51 3.69 3.23 -9.48
C ARG A 51 3.98 2.58 -8.15
N GLU A 52 5.25 2.28 -7.90
CA GLU A 52 5.71 1.98 -6.56
C GLU A 52 5.51 3.21 -5.70
N VAL A 53 4.50 3.17 -4.85
CA VAL A 53 4.42 4.09 -3.73
C VAL A 53 5.10 3.39 -2.57
N ARG A 54 6.44 3.36 -2.58
CA ARG A 54 7.18 3.12 -1.33
C ARG A 54 6.90 4.29 -0.43
N LEU A 55 5.87 4.10 0.37
CA LEU A 55 5.57 4.93 1.50
C LEU A 55 6.85 5.03 2.37
N PRO A 56 7.24 6.21 2.89
CA PRO A 56 8.28 6.33 3.91
C PRO A 56 7.97 5.45 5.14
N PRO A 57 8.89 5.36 6.13
CA PRO A 57 8.60 4.66 7.38
C PRO A 57 7.18 4.97 7.88
N PRO A 58 6.37 3.93 8.18
CA PRO A 58 6.79 2.57 8.48
C PRO A 58 6.96 1.59 7.31
N ASN A 59 6.50 1.88 6.09
CA ASN A 59 6.41 0.88 5.01
C ASN A 59 7.76 0.37 4.48
N GLU A 60 8.85 1.12 4.70
CA GLU A 60 10.21 0.65 4.40
C GLU A 60 10.72 -0.39 5.43
N ARG A 61 10.13 -0.41 6.62
CA ARG A 61 10.59 -1.23 7.76
C ARG A 61 9.59 -2.31 8.17
N PHE A 62 8.33 -2.14 7.79
CA PHE A 62 7.22 -2.97 8.21
C PHE A 62 6.31 -3.26 7.01
N SER A 63 5.67 -4.43 7.05
CA SER A 63 4.63 -4.75 6.08
C SER A 63 3.43 -3.83 6.27
N THR A 64 2.90 -3.38 5.14
CA THR A 64 1.65 -2.62 5.08
C THR A 64 0.56 -3.45 4.42
N TYR A 65 -0.66 -3.20 4.86
CA TYR A 65 -1.86 -3.87 4.39
C TYR A 65 -2.87 -2.83 3.95
N LEU A 66 -3.61 -3.18 2.89
CA LEU A 66 -4.70 -2.34 2.42
C LEU A 66 -5.81 -2.37 3.47
N ASP A 67 -6.27 -1.20 3.91
CA ASP A 67 -7.43 -1.10 4.80
C ASP A 67 -8.66 -0.70 3.98
N ARG A 68 -8.73 0.55 3.51
CA ARG A 68 -9.81 1.03 2.63
C ARG A 68 -9.52 2.41 2.04
N TRP A 69 -10.16 2.73 0.93
CA TRP A 69 -10.29 4.12 0.47
C TRP A 69 -11.14 4.93 1.46
N VAL A 70 -10.65 6.10 1.86
CA VAL A 70 -11.37 7.08 2.70
C VAL A 70 -12.21 8.00 1.83
N ASP A 71 -11.66 8.41 0.70
CA ASP A 71 -12.33 9.18 -0.34
C ASP A 71 -11.73 8.80 -1.71
N LYS A 72 -12.03 9.59 -2.76
CA LYS A 72 -11.57 9.34 -4.13
C LYS A 72 -10.04 9.42 -4.33
N ASP A 73 -9.31 10.03 -3.41
CA ASP A 73 -7.87 10.30 -3.53
C ASP A 73 -7.06 9.85 -2.31
N THR A 74 -7.74 9.58 -1.18
CA THR A 74 -7.11 9.19 0.08
C THR A 74 -7.32 7.71 0.38
N LEU A 75 -6.24 6.95 0.51
CA LEU A 75 -6.22 5.55 0.94
C LEU A 75 -5.78 5.44 2.41
N ARG A 76 -6.54 4.72 3.23
CA ARG A 76 -6.08 4.32 4.57
C ARG A 76 -5.29 3.01 4.47
N ILE A 77 -4.15 2.99 5.14
CA ILE A 77 -3.18 1.89 5.10
C ILE A 77 -2.91 1.45 6.54
N ARG A 78 -2.86 0.14 6.76
CA ARG A 78 -2.65 -0.48 8.06
C ARG A 78 -1.25 -1.05 8.16
N THR A 79 -0.60 -0.84 9.30
CA THR A 79 0.68 -1.45 9.64
C THR A 79 0.52 -2.22 10.95
N THR A 80 1.11 -3.41 11.02
CA THR A 80 1.24 -4.16 12.27
C THR A 80 2.70 -4.08 12.73
N LEU A 81 2.93 -3.61 13.95
CA LEU A 81 4.27 -3.49 14.52
C LEU A 81 4.47 -4.61 15.56
N LEU A 82 5.60 -5.32 15.52
CA LEU A 82 5.87 -6.37 16.51
C LEU A 82 5.85 -5.84 17.96
N GLU A 83 6.23 -4.59 18.16
CA GLU A 83 6.34 -3.96 19.48
C GLU A 83 5.03 -3.29 19.94
N ARG A 84 4.00 -3.25 19.08
CA ARG A 84 2.69 -2.69 19.38
C ARG A 84 1.59 -3.61 18.86
N PRO A 85 0.87 -4.33 19.73
CA PRO A 85 -0.18 -5.26 19.30
C PRO A 85 -1.35 -4.54 18.61
N GLU A 86 -1.46 -3.22 18.74
CA GLU A 86 -2.45 -2.41 18.04
C GLU A 86 -2.09 -2.14 16.56
N ASP A 87 -3.12 -2.12 15.72
CA ASP A 87 -3.00 -1.69 14.35
C ASP A 87 -2.71 -0.18 14.28
N VAL A 88 -1.70 0.19 13.50
CA VAL A 88 -1.31 1.58 13.26
C VAL A 88 -1.75 1.99 11.86
N PHE A 89 -2.52 3.08 11.75
CA PHE A 89 -3.08 3.52 10.48
C PHE A 89 -2.41 4.78 9.94
N PHE A 90 -2.32 4.87 8.62
CA PHE A 90 -1.81 6.02 7.89
C PHE A 90 -2.74 6.38 6.74
N LEU A 91 -2.74 7.65 6.34
CA LEU A 91 -3.48 8.16 5.18
C LEU A 91 -2.50 8.51 4.07
N TYR A 92 -2.59 7.80 2.95
CA TYR A 92 -1.90 8.15 1.72
C TYR A 92 -2.82 9.00 0.83
N ARG A 93 -2.36 10.19 0.43
CA ARG A 93 -3.06 11.04 -0.55
C ARG A 93 -2.36 10.96 -1.89
N HIS A 94 -3.01 10.37 -2.89
CA HIS A 94 -2.41 10.09 -4.20
C HIS A 94 -1.94 11.35 -4.92
N ARG A 95 -2.79 12.39 -5.03
CA ARG A 95 -2.42 13.65 -5.70
C ARG A 95 -1.26 14.39 -5.03
N ALA A 96 -1.18 14.32 -3.69
CA ALA A 96 -0.10 14.96 -2.95
C ALA A 96 1.18 14.11 -2.97
N GLY A 97 1.05 12.79 -3.15
CA GLY A 97 2.17 11.86 -2.99
C GLY A 97 2.66 11.78 -1.54
N GLU A 98 1.78 12.07 -0.57
CA GLU A 98 2.13 12.23 0.83
C GLU A 98 1.44 11.20 1.72
N ILE A 99 2.05 10.94 2.88
CA ILE A 99 1.48 10.12 3.93
C ILE A 99 1.37 10.93 5.21
N GLN A 100 0.22 10.81 5.85
CA GLN A 100 -0.04 11.37 7.16
C GLN A 100 -0.35 10.26 8.17
N GLY A 101 0.28 10.30 9.34
CA GLY A 101 -0.05 9.42 10.47
C GLY A 101 1.09 9.25 11.48
N PRO A 102 0.91 8.38 12.50
CA PRO A 102 -0.28 7.55 12.73
C PRO A 102 -1.57 8.35 12.91
N VAL A 103 -2.69 7.83 12.42
CA VAL A 103 -4.03 8.34 12.73
C VAL A 103 -4.76 7.37 13.65
N GLY A 104 -5.53 7.92 14.59
CA GLY A 104 -6.38 7.16 15.52
C GLY A 104 -7.65 6.64 14.88
#